data_AF-A0A9Y3VHD9-F1
#
_entry.id   AF-A0A9Y3VHD9-F1
#
_cell.length_a   1.000
_cell.length_b   1.000
_cell.length_c   1.000
_cell.angle_alpha   90.00
_cell.angle_beta   90.00
_cell.angle_gamma   90.00
#
_symmetry.space_group_name_H-M   'P 1'
#
loop_
_entity.id
_entity.type
_entity.pdbx_description
1 polymer ?
#
loop_
_entity_poly.entity_id
_entity_poly.type
_entity_poly.pdbx_seq_one_letter_code
_entity_poly.pdbx_strand_id
1 'polypeptide(L)'
;MRDRLTDLQELSSGPMEPMEYAESVISDSFSNVDLEDELPHEAVVFSDNSPALGEIFTQAQGIHKDIQLIRLEVKRLREQNSRMFQATTTMSTIKKDSNTIGADIKARAEDVLARLHKMDDMTQKLEETHGTNSAVTRIARTQYACLSNGFRDAMFDYNEAEMSHRESCKAQIQRQMEIMGHEVTGEEVEEMIEKGQWNIFNDNIVTEGRTARSALSQVEKRHQELLDLESRIKSIHEIFLDIAVLVEEQGPMMDSIQNNVQKTDAVMQDVLFKLGKAKRHDSNNPFRKMFCSCFPCVD
;
A
#
# COMPACT_ATOMS: atom_id res chain seq x y z
N MET A 1 -33.21 -48.43 -2.68
CA MET A 1 -32.70 -47.36 -3.54
C MET A 1 -33.51 -47.43 -4.82
N ARG A 2 -34.58 -46.62 -4.94
CA ARG A 2 -35.49 -46.62 -6.11
C ARG A 2 -35.20 -45.40 -6.97
N ASP A 3 -35.11 -45.71 -8.25
CA ASP A 3 -34.69 -44.92 -9.39
C ASP A 3 -35.63 -43.71 -9.61
N ARG A 4 -35.05 -42.51 -9.73
CA ARG A 4 -35.79 -41.25 -9.91
C ARG A 4 -35.87 -40.79 -11.36
N LEU A 5 -35.44 -41.63 -12.31
CA LEU A 5 -35.48 -41.30 -13.74
C LEU A 5 -36.85 -41.48 -14.37
N THR A 6 -37.74 -42.29 -13.79
CA THR A 6 -39.06 -42.61 -14.38
C THR A 6 -40.08 -41.48 -14.20
N ASP A 7 -40.00 -40.72 -13.10
CA ASP A 7 -40.98 -39.66 -12.77
C ASP A 7 -40.83 -38.41 -13.67
N LEU A 8 -39.70 -38.26 -14.36
CA LEU A 8 -39.45 -37.14 -15.28
C LEU A 8 -39.90 -37.42 -16.72
N GLN A 9 -40.17 -38.67 -17.08
CA GLN A 9 -40.60 -39.03 -18.44
C GLN A 9 -42.13 -38.98 -18.63
N GLU A 10 -42.94 -39.01 -17.56
CA GLU A 10 -44.40 -38.89 -17.66
C GLU A 10 -44.92 -37.45 -17.78
N LEU A 11 -44.11 -36.44 -17.42
CA LEU A 11 -44.52 -35.02 -17.51
C LEU A 11 -44.25 -34.39 -18.89
N SER A 12 -43.56 -35.09 -19.80
CA SER A 12 -43.18 -34.56 -21.12
C SER A 12 -44.15 -34.91 -22.25
N SER A 13 -45.23 -35.65 -22.00
CA SER A 13 -46.17 -36.10 -23.04
C SER A 13 -47.62 -35.76 -22.72
N GLY A 14 -48.02 -34.51 -23.00
CA GLY A 14 -49.42 -34.08 -23.01
C GLY A 14 -49.61 -32.88 -23.96
N PRO A 15 -50.69 -32.82 -24.76
CA PRO A 15 -50.85 -31.81 -25.81
C PRO A 15 -51.22 -30.44 -25.23
N MET A 16 -50.58 -29.40 -25.76
CA MET A 16 -50.78 -28.00 -25.37
C MET A 16 -51.84 -27.35 -26.28
N GLU A 17 -53.04 -27.11 -25.74
CA GLU A 17 -54.07 -26.20 -26.31
C GLU A 17 -54.16 -24.90 -25.47
N PRO A 18 -54.58 -23.78 -26.08
CA PRO A 18 -54.23 -22.44 -25.61
C PRO A 18 -55.28 -21.85 -24.65
N MET A 19 -54.83 -21.07 -23.67
CA MET A 19 -55.72 -20.26 -22.83
C MET A 19 -55.18 -18.82 -22.72
N GLU A 20 -55.89 -17.90 -23.36
CA GLU A 20 -55.74 -16.45 -23.23
C GLU A 20 -56.02 -15.99 -21.81
N TYR A 21 -55.20 -15.06 -21.30
CA TYR A 21 -55.62 -14.13 -20.25
C TYR A 21 -55.01 -12.74 -20.48
N ALA A 22 -55.88 -11.84 -20.94
CA ALA A 22 -55.92 -10.38 -20.82
C ALA A 22 -54.60 -9.58 -20.70
N GLU A 23 -54.23 -8.93 -21.79
CA GLU A 23 -53.28 -7.82 -21.83
C GLU A 23 -53.98 -6.54 -21.32
N SER A 24 -53.63 -6.09 -20.12
CA SER A 24 -54.10 -4.80 -19.59
C SER A 24 -53.17 -3.68 -20.05
N VAL A 25 -53.79 -2.73 -20.75
CA VAL A 25 -53.21 -1.48 -21.26
C VAL A 25 -52.62 -0.65 -20.11
N ILE A 26 -51.32 -0.38 -20.15
CA ILE A 26 -50.66 0.72 -19.42
C ILE A 26 -50.24 1.71 -20.51
N SER A 27 -51.18 2.55 -20.96
CA SER A 27 -51.26 3.98 -20.58
C SER A 27 -49.92 4.69 -20.70
N ASP A 28 -49.76 5.40 -21.81
CA ASP A 28 -48.99 6.64 -21.88
C ASP A 28 -49.29 7.49 -20.62
N SER A 29 -48.24 8.05 -20.01
CA SER A 29 -48.24 9.12 -18.99
C SER A 29 -47.54 8.77 -17.68
N PHE A 30 -46.22 8.58 -17.70
CA PHE A 30 -45.33 8.91 -16.57
C PHE A 30 -43.99 9.37 -17.15
N SER A 31 -43.88 10.68 -17.40
CA SER A 31 -43.31 11.70 -16.50
C SER A 31 -41.87 12.00 -16.89
N ASN A 32 -41.70 13.15 -17.53
CA ASN A 32 -40.42 13.86 -17.55
C ASN A 32 -39.99 14.06 -16.09
N VAL A 33 -39.13 13.18 -15.60
CA VAL A 33 -38.39 13.43 -14.37
C VAL A 33 -37.23 14.31 -14.80
N ASP A 34 -37.22 15.54 -14.30
CA ASP A 34 -36.11 16.47 -14.41
C ASP A 34 -34.80 15.76 -14.04
N LEU A 35 -33.96 15.58 -15.04
CA LEU A 35 -32.54 15.24 -14.91
C LEU A 35 -31.79 16.55 -14.62
N GLU A 36 -32.02 17.16 -13.45
CA GLU A 36 -31.32 18.41 -13.06
C GLU A 36 -30.17 18.19 -12.07
N ASP A 37 -29.65 16.97 -11.90
CA ASP A 37 -28.43 16.74 -11.09
C ASP A 37 -27.45 15.75 -11.75
N GLU A 38 -27.34 15.79 -13.09
CA GLU A 38 -26.14 15.27 -13.75
C GLU A 38 -24.97 16.21 -13.41
N LEU A 39 -24.27 15.92 -12.31
CA LEU A 39 -22.93 16.48 -12.07
C LEU A 39 -22.12 16.26 -13.34
N PRO A 40 -21.60 17.33 -13.98
CA PRO A 40 -20.93 17.22 -15.26
C PRO A 40 -19.69 16.36 -15.08
N HIS A 41 -19.77 15.11 -15.51
CA HIS A 41 -18.59 14.28 -15.69
C HIS A 41 -17.93 14.81 -16.96
N GLU A 42 -16.99 15.73 -16.78
CA GLU A 42 -16.20 16.27 -17.87
C GLU A 42 -15.55 15.09 -18.60
N ALA A 43 -15.95 14.89 -19.85
CA ALA A 43 -15.47 13.80 -20.67
C ALA A 43 -13.93 13.88 -20.72
N VAL A 44 -13.29 12.72 -20.60
CA VAL A 44 -11.83 12.57 -20.71
C VAL A 44 -11.40 12.96 -22.13
N VAL A 45 -11.22 14.25 -22.36
CA VAL A 45 -10.39 14.75 -23.42
C VAL A 45 -9.00 14.83 -22.81
N PHE A 46 -8.08 13.97 -23.26
CA PHE A 46 -6.64 14.13 -23.02
C PHE A 46 -6.08 15.36 -23.78
N SER A 47 -6.84 16.45 -23.81
CA SER A 47 -6.37 17.75 -24.22
C SER A 47 -5.56 18.28 -23.03
N ASP A 48 -4.25 18.17 -23.23
CA ASP A 48 -3.17 18.77 -22.49
C ASP A 48 -2.55 17.91 -21.38
N ASN A 49 -1.25 17.67 -21.59
CA ASN A 49 -0.25 17.59 -20.54
C ASN A 49 -0.39 18.83 -19.64
N SER A 50 -1.40 18.86 -18.77
CA SER A 50 -1.55 19.94 -17.79
C SER A 50 -0.23 20.00 -17.01
N PRO A 51 0.40 21.18 -16.89
CA PRO A 51 1.66 21.33 -16.16
C PRO A 51 1.56 20.77 -14.74
N ALA A 52 0.35 20.78 -14.14
CA ALA A 52 0.07 20.18 -12.84
C ALA A 52 0.27 18.65 -12.81
N LEU A 53 -0.18 17.92 -13.85
CA LEU A 53 0.05 16.47 -13.94
C LEU A 53 1.54 16.15 -14.10
N GLY A 54 2.27 16.96 -14.86
CA GLY A 54 3.71 16.84 -15.00
C GLY A 54 4.44 16.98 -13.66
N GLU A 55 4.05 17.95 -12.83
CA GLU A 55 4.62 18.12 -11.49
C GLU A 55 4.26 16.93 -10.56
N ILE A 56 3.01 16.47 -10.56
CA ILE A 56 2.58 15.30 -9.78
C ILE A 56 3.42 14.07 -10.14
N PHE A 57 3.54 13.75 -11.43
CA PHE A 57 4.30 12.57 -11.85
C PHE A 57 5.79 12.68 -11.52
N THR A 58 6.35 13.88 -11.60
CA THR A 58 7.76 14.12 -11.23
C THR A 58 7.97 13.91 -9.73
N GLN A 59 7.08 14.46 -8.88
CA GLN A 59 7.12 14.22 -7.43
C GLN A 59 6.92 12.74 -7.11
N ALA A 60 5.91 12.11 -7.71
CA ALA A 60 5.59 10.70 -7.51
C ALA A 60 6.76 9.79 -7.87
N GLN A 61 7.42 10.04 -9.00
CA GLN A 61 8.59 9.27 -9.43
C GLN A 61 9.77 9.45 -8.47
N GLY A 62 10.00 10.67 -7.97
CA GLY A 62 11.01 10.95 -6.96
C GLY A 62 10.77 10.16 -5.68
N ILE A 63 9.56 10.30 -5.10
CA ILE A 63 9.15 9.58 -3.89
C ILE A 63 9.27 8.07 -4.10
N HIS A 64 8.76 7.55 -5.22
CA HIS A 64 8.82 6.11 -5.51
C HIS A 64 10.27 5.61 -5.54
N LYS A 65 11.19 6.36 -6.16
CA LYS A 65 12.62 6.02 -6.18
C LYS A 65 13.19 5.95 -4.77
N ASP A 66 12.90 6.92 -3.92
CA ASP A 66 13.43 6.94 -2.56
C ASP A 66 12.85 5.84 -1.68
N ILE A 67 11.56 5.49 -1.83
CA ILE A 67 10.96 4.32 -1.19
C ILE A 67 11.71 3.04 -1.59
N GLN A 68 12.03 2.87 -2.87
CA GLN A 68 12.81 1.69 -3.31
C GLN A 68 14.24 1.70 -2.75
N LEU A 69 14.86 2.86 -2.64
CA LEU A 69 16.18 2.99 -2.01
C LEU A 69 16.13 2.66 -0.52
N ILE A 70 15.11 3.14 0.22
CA ILE A 70 14.89 2.76 1.62
C ILE A 70 14.76 1.23 1.73
N ARG A 71 13.94 0.59 0.89
CA ARG A 71 13.79 -0.88 0.89
C ARG A 71 15.11 -1.62 0.62
N LEU A 72 15.95 -1.09 -0.27
CA LEU A 72 17.28 -1.65 -0.53
C LEU A 72 18.20 -1.51 0.69
N GLU A 73 18.18 -0.34 1.33
CA GLU A 73 18.94 -0.07 2.55
C GLU A 73 18.50 -0.95 3.72
N VAL A 74 17.20 -1.19 3.88
CA VAL A 74 16.66 -2.13 4.87
C VAL A 74 17.16 -3.56 4.63
N LYS A 75 17.21 -4.01 3.37
CA LYS A 75 17.81 -5.32 3.03
C LYS A 75 19.29 -5.36 3.39
N ARG A 76 20.04 -4.31 3.06
CA ARG A 76 21.46 -4.17 3.40
C ARG A 76 21.68 -4.21 4.92
N LEU A 77 20.82 -3.53 5.68
CA LEU A 77 20.84 -3.53 7.15
C LEU A 77 20.63 -4.94 7.71
N ARG A 78 19.63 -5.69 7.20
CA ARG A 78 19.36 -7.08 7.60
C ARG A 78 20.58 -7.98 7.35
N GLU A 79 21.23 -7.84 6.20
CA GLU A 79 22.44 -8.59 5.88
C GLU A 79 23.60 -8.25 6.83
N GLN A 80 23.81 -6.98 7.15
CA GLN A 80 24.85 -6.55 8.08
C GLN A 80 24.58 -7.05 9.50
N ASN A 81 23.34 -6.96 9.97
CA ASN A 81 22.93 -7.47 11.27
C ASN A 81 23.14 -9.00 11.36
N SER A 82 22.84 -9.74 10.28
CA SER A 82 23.10 -11.17 10.19
C SER A 82 24.60 -11.51 10.23
N ARG A 83 25.44 -10.76 9.51
CA ARG A 83 26.90 -10.93 9.54
C ARG A 83 27.49 -10.62 10.91
N MET A 84 26.96 -9.61 11.60
CA MET A 84 27.39 -9.26 12.95
C MET A 84 27.04 -10.35 13.98
N PHE A 85 25.95 -11.08 13.76
CA PHE A 85 25.61 -12.26 14.55
C PHE A 85 26.61 -13.42 14.32
N GLN A 86 27.06 -13.63 13.08
CA GLN A 86 27.96 -14.74 12.71
C GLN A 86 29.44 -14.45 12.98
N ALA A 87 29.88 -13.19 12.91
CA ALA A 87 31.28 -12.82 13.02
C ALA A 87 31.71 -12.57 14.48
N THR A 88 32.58 -13.42 15.02
CA THR A 88 33.09 -13.29 16.41
C THR A 88 34.20 -12.24 16.57
N THR A 89 34.79 -11.72 15.46
CA THR A 89 36.06 -10.96 15.52
C THR A 89 36.04 -9.60 14.78
N THR A 90 35.15 -9.33 13.81
CA THR A 90 35.16 -8.11 12.98
C THR A 90 33.95 -7.20 13.22
N MET A 91 33.65 -6.88 14.48
CA MET A 91 32.45 -6.11 14.84
C MET A 91 32.56 -4.60 14.58
N SER A 92 33.75 -3.99 14.65
CA SER A 92 33.87 -2.52 14.64
C SER A 92 33.56 -1.85 13.30
N THR A 93 33.96 -2.45 12.17
CA THR A 93 33.67 -1.94 10.82
C THR A 93 32.21 -2.15 10.46
N ILE A 94 31.68 -3.36 10.72
CA ILE A 94 30.28 -3.71 10.44
C ILE A 94 29.33 -2.80 11.24
N LYS A 95 29.66 -2.51 12.50
CA LYS A 95 28.88 -1.61 13.34
C LYS A 95 28.79 -0.17 12.80
N LYS A 96 29.91 0.37 12.32
CA LYS A 96 29.94 1.72 11.72
C LYS A 96 29.05 1.77 10.49
N ASP A 97 29.02 0.68 9.71
CA ASP A 97 28.19 0.58 8.53
C ASP A 97 26.68 0.53 8.89
N SER A 98 26.25 -0.26 9.88
CA SER A 98 24.84 -0.32 10.30
C SER A 98 24.30 1.03 10.79
N ASN A 99 25.08 1.77 11.59
CA ASN A 99 24.70 3.12 12.05
C ASN A 99 24.59 4.10 10.89
N THR A 100 25.49 4.00 9.91
CA THR A 100 25.46 4.85 8.71
C THR A 100 24.21 4.53 7.86
N ILE A 101 23.89 3.24 7.68
CA ILE A 101 22.67 2.82 6.98
C ILE A 101 21.42 3.38 7.67
N GLY A 102 21.33 3.27 8.99
CA GLY A 102 20.19 3.81 9.74
C GLY A 102 20.03 5.33 9.57
N ALA A 103 21.14 6.08 9.60
CA ALA A 103 21.12 7.51 9.35
C ALA A 103 20.69 7.85 7.91
N ASP A 104 21.18 7.11 6.91
CA ASP A 104 20.79 7.28 5.51
C ASP A 104 19.30 6.97 5.28
N ILE A 105 18.78 5.91 5.92
CA ILE A 105 17.35 5.58 5.89
C ILE A 105 16.53 6.71 6.49
N LYS A 106 16.93 7.21 7.67
CA LYS A 106 16.25 8.33 8.33
C LYS A 106 16.19 9.57 7.43
N ALA A 107 17.34 10.00 6.89
CA ALA A 107 17.40 11.19 6.05
C ALA A 107 16.53 11.06 4.79
N ARG A 108 16.48 9.88 4.16
CA ARG A 108 15.58 9.61 3.03
C ARG A 108 14.12 9.61 3.44
N ALA A 109 13.81 9.07 4.61
CA ALA A 109 12.44 9.00 5.12
C ALA A 109 11.89 10.40 5.42
N GLU A 110 12.69 11.29 6.02
CA GLU A 110 12.34 12.71 6.22
C GLU A 110 12.09 13.42 4.88
N ASP A 111 12.93 13.16 3.88
CA ASP A 111 12.78 13.75 2.54
C ASP A 111 11.54 13.22 1.79
N VAL A 112 11.21 11.93 1.98
CA VAL A 112 9.95 11.34 1.48
C VAL A 112 8.74 11.97 2.16
N LEU A 113 8.75 12.13 3.49
CA LEU A 113 7.67 12.80 4.22
C LEU A 113 7.43 14.23 3.72
N ALA A 114 8.51 15.03 3.60
CA ALA A 114 8.41 16.39 3.08
C ALA A 114 7.80 16.44 1.67
N ARG A 115 8.17 15.49 0.79
CA ARG A 115 7.59 15.39 -0.55
C ARG A 115 6.14 14.90 -0.54
N LEU A 116 5.78 13.98 0.36
CA LEU A 116 4.40 13.52 0.51
C LEU A 116 3.48 14.66 0.98
N HIS A 117 3.88 15.44 1.98
CA HIS A 117 3.13 16.63 2.41
C HIS A 117 2.98 17.65 1.29
N LYS A 118 4.06 17.92 0.53
CA LYS A 118 3.95 18.80 -0.64
C LYS A 118 2.94 18.24 -1.66
N MET A 119 2.93 16.92 -1.88
CA MET A 119 2.00 16.30 -2.84
C MET A 119 0.56 16.30 -2.35
N ASP A 120 0.34 16.22 -1.05
CA ASP A 120 -0.96 16.37 -0.42
C ASP A 120 -1.51 17.80 -0.59
N ASP A 121 -0.70 18.82 -0.27
CA ASP A 121 -1.03 20.24 -0.51
C ASP A 121 -1.40 20.52 -1.97
N MET A 122 -0.66 19.91 -2.92
CA MET A 122 -0.98 20.03 -4.35
C MET A 122 -2.31 19.35 -4.69
N THR A 123 -2.58 18.19 -4.09
CA THR A 123 -3.83 17.45 -4.29
C THR A 123 -5.02 18.28 -3.79
N GLN A 124 -4.92 18.89 -2.61
CA GLN A 124 -5.95 19.77 -2.06
C GLN A 124 -6.22 20.99 -2.95
N LYS A 125 -5.18 21.66 -3.44
CA LYS A 125 -5.34 22.81 -4.37
C LYS A 125 -6.00 22.41 -5.69
N LEU A 126 -5.73 21.21 -6.18
CA LEU A 126 -6.37 20.68 -7.39
C LEU A 126 -7.85 20.36 -7.15
N GLU A 127 -8.20 19.90 -5.95
CA GLU A 127 -9.60 19.72 -5.52
C GLU A 127 -10.35 21.04 -5.49
N GLU A 128 -9.75 22.11 -4.97
CA GLU A 128 -10.37 23.44 -4.91
C GLU A 128 -10.54 24.08 -6.31
N THR A 129 -9.59 23.84 -7.21
CA THR A 129 -9.57 24.49 -8.54
C THR A 129 -10.38 23.76 -9.60
N HIS A 130 -10.30 22.42 -9.64
CA HIS A 130 -10.94 21.60 -10.66
C HIS A 130 -12.11 20.77 -10.14
N GLY A 131 -12.36 20.80 -8.83
CA GLY A 131 -13.36 19.96 -8.17
C GLY A 131 -12.86 18.54 -7.91
N THR A 132 -13.53 17.87 -6.97
CA THR A 132 -13.19 16.53 -6.47
C THR A 132 -13.24 15.44 -7.55
N ASN A 133 -14.05 15.61 -8.60
CA ASN A 133 -14.28 14.60 -9.63
C ASN A 133 -13.43 14.79 -10.89
N SER A 134 -12.60 15.83 -10.95
CA SER A 134 -11.67 16.03 -12.07
C SER A 134 -10.68 14.86 -12.19
N ALA A 135 -10.34 14.50 -13.43
CA ALA A 135 -9.37 13.45 -13.71
C ALA A 135 -7.99 13.76 -13.08
N VAL A 136 -7.55 15.02 -13.13
CA VAL A 136 -6.26 15.46 -12.57
C VAL A 136 -6.24 15.25 -11.06
N THR A 137 -7.30 15.68 -10.38
CA THR A 137 -7.52 15.51 -8.94
C THR A 137 -7.52 14.04 -8.54
N ARG A 138 -8.24 13.18 -9.28
CA ARG A 138 -8.27 11.74 -9.04
C ARG A 138 -6.90 11.07 -9.20
N ILE A 139 -6.13 11.49 -10.21
CA ILE A 139 -4.77 11.00 -10.42
C ILE A 139 -3.87 11.39 -9.25
N ALA A 140 -3.85 12.68 -8.87
CA ALA A 140 -3.05 13.18 -7.75
C ALA A 140 -3.32 12.40 -6.45
N ARG A 141 -4.60 12.28 -6.13
CA ARG A 141 -5.15 11.52 -5.02
C ARG A 141 -4.69 10.06 -5.00
N THR A 142 -4.79 9.38 -6.15
CA THR A 142 -4.41 7.96 -6.27
C THR A 142 -2.90 7.77 -6.12
N GLN A 143 -2.10 8.66 -6.70
CA GLN A 143 -0.64 8.64 -6.53
C GLN A 143 -0.26 8.85 -5.07
N TYR A 144 -0.89 9.80 -4.38
CA TYR A 144 -0.62 10.09 -2.97
C TYR A 144 -0.89 8.87 -2.09
N ALA A 145 -2.09 8.29 -2.19
CA ALA A 145 -2.44 7.10 -1.42
C ALA A 145 -1.49 5.93 -1.71
N CYS A 146 -1.13 5.69 -2.97
CA CYS A 146 -0.22 4.60 -3.33
C CYS A 146 1.18 4.79 -2.71
N LEU A 147 1.73 6.00 -2.79
CA LEU A 147 3.07 6.31 -2.28
C LEU A 147 3.11 6.33 -0.75
N SER A 148 2.10 6.90 -0.09
CA SER A 148 1.99 6.91 1.37
C SER A 148 1.93 5.49 1.94
N ASN A 149 1.16 4.59 1.32
CA ASN A 149 1.14 3.17 1.69
C ASN A 149 2.48 2.47 1.42
N GLY A 150 3.09 2.72 0.26
CA GLY A 150 4.39 2.15 -0.07
C GLY A 150 5.51 2.59 0.90
N PHE A 151 5.47 3.85 1.34
CA PHE A 151 6.38 4.41 2.32
C PHE A 151 6.15 3.83 3.71
N ARG A 152 4.88 3.78 4.16
CA ARG A 152 4.46 3.12 5.40
C ARG A 152 5.05 1.71 5.48
N ASP A 153 4.80 0.89 4.46
CA ASP A 153 5.27 -0.50 4.44
C ASP A 153 6.79 -0.60 4.51
N ALA A 154 7.52 0.28 3.80
CA ALA A 154 8.99 0.32 3.86
C ALA A 154 9.52 0.68 5.26
N MET A 155 8.84 1.59 5.98
CA MET A 155 9.22 1.95 7.34
C MET A 155 8.84 0.87 8.36
N PHE A 156 7.74 0.14 8.15
CA PHE A 156 7.43 -1.05 8.95
C PHE A 156 8.49 -2.14 8.75
N ASP A 157 8.94 -2.40 7.51
CA ASP A 157 10.02 -3.35 7.22
C ASP A 157 11.33 -2.95 7.93
N TYR A 158 11.63 -1.64 7.98
CA TYR A 158 12.78 -1.12 8.72
C TYR A 158 12.66 -1.38 10.22
N ASN A 159 11.52 -1.04 10.83
CA ASN A 159 11.30 -1.28 12.25
C ASN A 159 11.36 -2.78 12.60
N GLU A 160 10.78 -3.64 11.75
CA GLU A 160 10.89 -5.09 11.91
C GLU A 160 12.37 -5.55 11.87
N ALA A 161 13.19 -4.98 10.99
CA ALA A 161 14.62 -5.31 10.90
C ALA A 161 15.38 -4.93 12.17
N GLU A 162 15.08 -3.76 12.75
CA GLU A 162 15.68 -3.30 14.02
C GLU A 162 15.19 -4.16 15.20
N MET A 163 13.89 -4.45 15.29
CA MET A 163 13.35 -5.30 16.36
C MET A 163 13.91 -6.73 16.30
N SER A 164 14.04 -7.32 15.10
CA SER A 164 14.70 -8.61 14.93
C SER A 164 16.17 -8.59 15.39
N HIS A 165 16.86 -7.47 15.14
CA HIS A 165 18.23 -7.31 15.59
C HIS A 165 18.36 -7.15 17.12
N ARG A 166 17.42 -6.43 17.74
CA ARG A 166 17.27 -6.33 19.19
C ARG A 166 17.15 -7.70 19.86
N GLU A 167 16.23 -8.53 19.37
CA GLU A 167 16.01 -9.88 19.90
C GLU A 167 17.25 -10.76 19.73
N SER A 168 17.96 -10.61 18.61
CA SER A 168 19.23 -11.31 18.40
C SER A 168 20.32 -10.91 19.40
N CYS A 169 20.42 -9.61 19.73
CA CYS A 169 21.35 -9.12 20.75
C CYS A 169 20.98 -9.63 22.14
N LYS A 170 19.70 -9.59 22.49
CA LYS A 170 19.17 -10.12 23.75
C LYS A 170 19.48 -11.61 23.94
N ALA A 171 19.20 -12.43 22.92
CA ALA A 171 19.49 -13.86 22.95
C ALA A 171 20.99 -14.16 23.09
N GLN A 172 21.85 -13.35 22.46
CA GLN A 172 23.30 -13.48 22.64
C GLN A 172 23.76 -13.11 24.04
N ILE A 173 23.24 -12.03 24.63
CA ILE A 173 23.55 -11.65 26.01
C ILE A 173 23.17 -12.78 26.96
N GLN A 174 21.95 -13.31 26.84
CA GLN A 174 21.49 -14.46 27.65
C GLN A 174 22.46 -15.65 27.53
N ARG A 175 22.84 -16.03 26.31
CA ARG A 175 23.80 -17.11 26.08
C ARG A 175 25.18 -16.85 26.70
N GLN A 176 25.68 -15.61 26.65
CA GLN A 176 26.97 -15.28 27.29
C GLN A 176 26.88 -15.35 28.82
N MET A 177 25.72 -15.04 29.41
CA MET A 177 25.48 -15.19 30.85
C MET A 177 25.50 -16.66 31.28
N GLU A 178 24.84 -17.53 30.51
CA GLU A 178 24.86 -18.98 30.75
C GLU A 178 26.29 -19.54 30.71
N ILE A 179 27.14 -19.04 29.79
CA ILE A 179 28.56 -19.42 29.70
C ILE A 179 29.35 -18.97 30.95
N MET A 180 28.97 -17.83 31.54
CA MET A 180 29.51 -17.35 32.81
C MET A 180 28.89 -18.07 34.02
N GLY A 181 28.02 -19.06 33.81
CA GLY A 181 27.38 -19.81 34.90
C GLY A 181 26.24 -19.07 35.60
N HIS A 182 25.75 -17.98 35.00
CA HIS A 182 24.61 -17.22 35.50
C HIS A 182 23.37 -17.64 34.71
N GLU A 183 22.42 -18.29 35.37
CA GLU A 183 21.13 -18.65 34.77
C GLU A 183 20.24 -17.41 34.81
N VAL A 184 20.07 -16.76 33.65
CA VAL A 184 19.29 -15.53 33.53
C VAL A 184 18.18 -15.77 32.52
N THR A 185 16.96 -15.43 32.91
CA THR A 185 15.78 -15.49 32.05
C THR A 185 15.77 -14.33 31.05
N GLY A 186 15.06 -14.50 29.93
CA GLY A 186 14.90 -13.41 28.96
C GLY A 186 14.22 -12.16 29.54
N GLU A 187 13.37 -12.31 30.56
CA GLU A 187 12.72 -11.19 31.25
C GLU A 187 13.72 -10.41 32.13
N GLU A 188 14.60 -11.10 32.84
CA GLU A 188 15.66 -10.45 33.63
C GLU A 188 16.64 -9.70 32.72
N VAL A 189 16.99 -10.25 31.54
CA VAL A 189 17.81 -9.52 30.55
C VAL A 189 17.10 -8.25 30.08
N GLU A 190 15.79 -8.32 29.85
CA GLU A 190 14.98 -7.17 29.46
C GLU A 190 15.00 -6.08 30.54
N GLU A 191 14.78 -6.46 31.79
CA GLU A 191 14.80 -5.56 32.94
C GLU A 191 16.16 -4.88 33.11
N MET A 192 17.25 -5.61 32.87
CA MET A 192 18.61 -5.06 32.90
C MET A 192 18.86 -4.06 31.75
N ILE A 193 18.28 -4.30 30.57
CA ILE A 193 18.31 -3.36 29.44
C ILE A 193 17.54 -2.08 29.80
N GLU A 194 16.32 -2.20 30.33
CA GLU A 194 15.46 -1.05 30.67
C GLU A 194 16.02 -0.20 31.81
N LYS A 195 16.52 -0.84 32.87
CA LYS A 195 17.05 -0.15 34.06
C LYS A 195 18.49 0.33 33.87
N GLY A 196 19.17 -0.12 32.82
CA GLY A 196 20.60 0.18 32.59
C GLY A 196 21.51 -0.36 33.69
N GLN A 197 21.08 -1.36 34.46
CA GLN A 197 21.82 -1.91 35.60
C GLN A 197 22.70 -3.07 35.17
N TRP A 198 23.84 -2.76 34.53
CA TRP A 198 24.82 -3.77 34.06
C TRP A 198 25.89 -4.14 35.10
N ASN A 199 25.84 -3.54 36.29
CA ASN A 199 26.85 -3.77 37.32
C ASN A 199 26.81 -5.19 37.90
N ILE A 200 25.68 -5.89 37.75
CA ILE A 200 25.48 -7.28 38.19
C ILE A 200 26.53 -8.22 37.56
N PHE A 201 27.07 -7.86 36.40
CA PHE A 201 28.01 -8.71 35.65
C PHE A 201 29.46 -8.60 36.12
N ASN A 202 29.81 -7.61 36.94
CA ASN A 202 31.21 -7.33 37.30
C ASN A 202 31.64 -7.94 38.65
N ASP A 203 30.69 -8.37 39.49
CA ASP A 203 30.94 -8.72 40.89
C ASP A 203 31.71 -10.05 41.10
N ASN A 204 31.83 -10.91 40.08
CA ASN A 204 32.49 -12.24 40.21
C ASN A 204 33.61 -12.54 39.18
N ILE A 205 33.99 -11.57 38.34
CA ILE A 205 34.88 -11.82 37.19
C ILE A 205 36.34 -12.12 37.54
N VAL A 206 36.82 -11.63 38.69
CA VAL A 206 38.22 -11.79 39.10
C VAL A 206 38.59 -13.27 39.31
N THR A 207 37.60 -14.12 39.59
CA THR A 207 37.76 -15.56 39.84
C THR A 207 37.58 -16.48 38.62
N GLU A 208 36.97 -16.03 37.53
CA GLU A 208 36.37 -16.92 36.50
C GLU A 208 37.20 -17.17 35.21
N GLY A 209 38.50 -16.82 35.21
CA GLY A 209 39.42 -17.22 34.13
C GLY A 209 39.25 -16.48 32.78
N ARG A 210 39.86 -17.00 31.70
CA ARG A 210 39.92 -16.32 30.38
C ARG A 210 38.57 -16.34 29.64
N THR A 211 37.75 -17.37 29.85
CA THR A 211 36.46 -17.55 29.16
C THR A 211 35.43 -16.54 29.65
N ALA A 212 35.28 -16.37 30.97
CA ALA A 212 34.34 -15.40 31.54
C ALA A 212 34.67 -13.95 31.13
N ARG A 213 35.95 -13.57 31.12
CA ARG A 213 36.38 -12.25 30.60
C ARG A 213 36.00 -12.04 29.14
N SER A 214 36.07 -13.08 28.31
CA SER A 214 35.66 -13.00 26.90
C SER A 214 34.14 -12.92 26.75
N ALA A 215 33.38 -13.61 27.61
CA ALA A 215 31.93 -13.54 27.64
C ALA A 215 31.46 -12.14 28.06
N LEU A 216 32.01 -11.57 29.14
CA LEU A 216 31.69 -10.20 29.55
C LEU A 216 31.98 -9.19 28.43
N SER A 217 33.16 -9.26 27.80
CA SER A 217 33.49 -8.33 26.72
C SER A 217 32.52 -8.43 25.53
N GLN A 218 31.91 -9.60 25.29
CA GLN A 218 30.86 -9.75 24.28
C GLN A 218 29.54 -9.14 24.76
N VAL A 219 29.17 -9.33 26.02
CA VAL A 219 27.98 -8.70 26.64
C VAL A 219 28.07 -7.18 26.54
N GLU A 220 29.19 -6.57 26.92
CA GLU A 220 29.39 -5.12 26.85
C GLU A 220 29.21 -4.59 25.42
N LYS A 221 29.75 -5.31 24.43
CA LYS A 221 29.59 -4.91 23.03
C LYS A 221 28.14 -5.01 22.53
N ARG A 222 27.44 -6.08 22.90
CA ARG A 222 26.01 -6.26 22.59
C ARG A 222 25.15 -5.21 23.27
N HIS A 223 25.47 -4.86 24.52
CA HIS A 223 24.80 -3.77 25.22
C HIS A 223 24.97 -2.43 24.47
N GLN A 224 26.20 -2.09 24.05
CA GLN A 224 26.41 -0.87 23.27
C GLN A 224 25.64 -0.89 21.94
N GLU A 225 25.47 -2.05 21.31
CA GLU A 225 24.64 -2.17 20.10
C GLU A 225 23.16 -1.96 20.37
N LEU A 226 22.64 -2.45 21.52
CA LEU A 226 21.27 -2.18 21.95
C LEU A 226 21.02 -0.69 22.18
N LEU A 227 21.98 0.03 22.77
CA LEU A 227 21.88 1.48 22.95
C LEU A 227 21.83 2.24 21.61
N ASP A 228 22.71 1.86 20.67
CA ASP A 228 22.72 2.45 19.34
C ASP A 228 21.40 2.16 18.60
N LEU A 229 20.89 0.93 18.71
CA LEU A 229 19.61 0.50 18.14
C LEU A 229 18.43 1.29 18.72
N GLU A 230 18.38 1.45 20.05
CA GLU A 230 17.35 2.24 20.72
C GLU A 230 17.39 3.70 20.25
N SER A 231 18.59 4.28 20.09
CA SER A 231 18.74 5.62 19.52
C SER A 231 18.19 5.70 18.10
N ARG A 232 18.42 4.68 17.26
CA ARG A 232 17.89 4.64 15.88
C ARG A 232 16.36 4.54 15.86
N ILE A 233 15.78 3.64 16.66
CA ILE A 233 14.33 3.48 16.79
C ILE A 233 13.68 4.79 17.30
N LYS A 234 14.25 5.42 18.33
CA LYS A 234 13.77 6.72 18.84
C LYS A 234 13.87 7.80 17.77
N SER A 235 14.94 7.81 16.99
CA SER A 235 15.18 8.85 15.98
C SER A 235 14.17 8.86 14.83
N ILE A 236 13.46 7.75 14.60
CA ILE A 236 12.40 7.61 13.59
C ILE A 236 11.00 7.62 14.20
N HIS A 237 10.88 7.81 15.51
CA HIS A 237 9.58 7.83 16.19
C HIS A 237 8.68 8.94 15.65
N GLU A 238 9.24 10.13 15.42
CA GLU A 238 8.53 11.27 14.82
C GLU A 238 7.99 10.90 13.43
N ILE A 239 8.77 10.19 12.62
CA ILE A 239 8.36 9.72 11.28
C ILE A 239 7.15 8.77 11.39
N PHE A 240 7.11 7.90 12.41
CA PHE A 240 5.97 7.02 12.64
C PHE A 240 4.71 7.75 13.10
N LEU A 241 4.86 8.84 13.86
CA LEU A 241 3.72 9.70 14.22
C LEU A 241 3.14 10.35 12.96
N ASP A 242 3.99 10.86 12.07
CA ASP A 242 3.55 11.43 10.79
C ASP A 242 2.87 10.37 9.91
N ILE A 243 3.44 9.16 9.80
CA ILE A 243 2.82 8.05 9.06
C ILE A 243 1.43 7.72 9.62
N ALA A 244 1.22 7.78 10.93
CA ALA A 244 -0.09 7.52 11.52
C ALA A 244 -1.13 8.56 11.07
N VAL A 245 -0.75 9.84 11.03
CA VAL A 245 -1.59 10.94 10.50
C VAL A 245 -1.90 10.72 9.02
N LEU A 246 -0.89 10.42 8.20
CA LEU A 246 -1.05 10.16 6.76
C LEU A 246 -2.04 9.01 6.50
N VAL A 247 -2.09 7.98 7.36
CA VAL A 247 -3.00 6.82 7.22
C VAL A 247 -4.43 7.17 7.60
N GLU A 248 -4.63 7.98 8.65
CA GLU A 248 -5.97 8.41 9.08
C GLU A 248 -6.68 9.24 7.99
N GLU A 249 -5.93 10.10 7.30
CA GLU A 249 -6.43 10.97 6.23
C GLU A 249 -6.80 10.21 4.93
N GLN A 250 -6.28 8.99 4.73
CA GLN A 250 -6.50 8.20 3.51
C GLN A 250 -7.82 7.40 3.48
N GLY A 251 -8.46 7.15 4.63
CA GLY A 251 -9.68 6.33 4.71
C GLY A 251 -10.83 6.79 3.77
N PRO A 252 -11.23 8.07 3.79
CA PRO A 252 -12.28 8.60 2.92
C PRO A 252 -11.91 8.65 1.42
N MET A 253 -10.61 8.64 1.13
CA MET A 253 -10.03 8.87 -0.19
C MET A 253 -10.17 7.63 -1.11
N MET A 254 -9.96 6.43 -0.55
CA MET A 254 -10.02 5.15 -1.27
C MET A 254 -11.46 4.79 -1.69
N ASP A 255 -12.43 5.01 -0.80
CA ASP A 255 -13.86 4.80 -1.06
C ASP A 255 -14.37 5.67 -2.21
N SER A 256 -13.85 6.90 -2.31
CA SER A 256 -14.21 7.85 -3.36
C SER A 256 -13.69 7.43 -4.74
N ILE A 257 -12.49 6.84 -4.83
CA ILE A 257 -11.93 6.34 -6.11
C ILE A 257 -12.73 5.12 -6.58
N GLN A 258 -12.97 4.15 -5.71
CA GLN A 258 -13.73 2.95 -6.05
C GLN A 258 -15.14 3.32 -6.53
N ASN A 259 -15.82 4.22 -5.81
CA ASN A 259 -17.14 4.71 -6.18
C ASN A 259 -17.12 5.43 -7.53
N ASN A 260 -16.11 6.27 -7.80
CA ASN A 260 -16.02 7.00 -9.07
C ASN A 260 -15.62 6.12 -10.26
N VAL A 261 -14.83 5.06 -10.07
CA VAL A 261 -14.57 4.04 -11.11
C VAL A 261 -15.85 3.27 -11.43
N GLN A 262 -16.59 2.84 -10.40
CA GLN A 262 -17.88 2.18 -10.57
C GLN A 262 -18.90 3.07 -11.31
N LYS A 263 -18.96 4.36 -10.98
CA LYS A 263 -19.79 5.34 -11.69
C LYS A 263 -19.36 5.52 -13.15
N THR A 264 -18.05 5.62 -13.40
CA THR A 264 -17.53 5.74 -14.77
C THR A 264 -17.86 4.51 -15.62
N ASP A 265 -17.75 3.31 -15.04
CA ASP A 265 -18.13 2.06 -15.70
C ASP A 265 -19.64 2.02 -16.02
N ALA A 266 -20.48 2.43 -15.07
CA ALA A 266 -21.92 2.54 -15.27
C ALA A 266 -22.28 3.53 -16.41
N VAL A 267 -21.63 4.69 -16.46
CA VAL A 267 -21.80 5.67 -17.55
C VAL A 267 -21.33 5.10 -18.89
N MET A 268 -20.21 4.38 -18.93
CA MET A 268 -19.73 3.74 -20.16
C MET A 268 -20.72 2.71 -20.69
N GLN A 269 -21.33 1.91 -19.80
CA GLN A 269 -22.37 0.95 -20.20
C GLN A 269 -23.58 1.65 -20.84
N ASP A 270 -24.04 2.76 -20.27
CA ASP A 270 -25.14 3.55 -20.84
C ASP A 270 -24.77 4.17 -22.20
N VAL A 271 -23.55 4.73 -22.32
CA VAL A 271 -23.03 5.26 -23.59
C VAL A 271 -22.97 4.16 -24.66
N LEU A 272 -22.45 2.98 -24.33
CA LEU A 272 -22.40 1.84 -25.26
C LEU A 272 -23.79 1.39 -25.69
N PHE A 273 -24.76 1.40 -24.77
CA PHE A 273 -26.15 1.09 -25.07
C PHE A 273 -26.78 2.12 -26.02
N LYS A 274 -26.60 3.42 -25.74
CA LYS A 274 -27.07 4.53 -26.59
C LYS A 274 -26.41 4.48 -27.97
N LEU A 275 -25.10 4.20 -28.05
CA LEU A 275 -24.36 4.03 -29.31
C LEU A 275 -24.89 2.83 -30.11
N GLY A 276 -25.20 1.72 -29.43
CA GLY A 276 -25.82 0.55 -30.03
C GLY A 276 -27.20 0.85 -30.62
N LYS A 277 -28.03 1.62 -29.92
CA LYS A 277 -29.31 2.13 -30.45
C LYS A 277 -29.09 3.05 -31.66
N ALA A 278 -28.18 4.01 -31.56
CA ALA A 278 -27.85 4.93 -32.65
C ALA A 278 -27.37 4.17 -33.91
N LYS A 279 -26.50 3.17 -33.75
CA LYS A 279 -26.07 2.29 -34.85
C LYS A 279 -27.22 1.51 -35.47
N ARG A 280 -28.15 0.99 -34.66
CA ARG A 280 -29.36 0.32 -35.17
C ARG A 280 -30.23 1.30 -35.97
N HIS A 281 -30.46 2.50 -35.46
CA HIS A 281 -31.20 3.54 -36.17
C HIS A 281 -30.52 3.95 -37.49
N ASP A 282 -29.20 4.11 -37.51
CA ASP A 282 -28.44 4.40 -38.74
C ASP A 282 -28.53 3.23 -39.75
N SER A 283 -28.34 1.99 -39.29
CA SER A 283 -28.45 0.79 -40.13
C SER A 283 -29.86 0.54 -40.68
N ASN A 284 -30.89 1.03 -39.99
CA ASN A 284 -32.28 0.93 -40.38
C ASN A 284 -32.83 2.22 -40.99
N ASN A 285 -31.97 3.21 -41.24
CA ASN A 285 -32.39 4.47 -41.82
C ASN A 285 -32.91 4.25 -43.25
N PRO A 286 -34.21 4.46 -43.49
CA PRO A 286 -34.83 4.19 -44.79
C PRO A 286 -34.28 5.09 -45.89
N PHE A 287 -33.77 6.29 -45.56
CA PHE A 287 -33.13 7.18 -46.55
C PHE A 287 -31.77 6.64 -47.02
N ARG A 288 -30.99 5.98 -46.15
CA ARG A 288 -29.75 5.28 -46.57
C ARG A 288 -30.05 4.03 -47.39
N LYS A 289 -31.13 3.30 -47.05
CA LYS A 289 -31.58 2.12 -47.80
C LYS A 289 -32.23 2.47 -49.14
N MET A 290 -32.92 3.62 -49.24
CA MET A 290 -33.55 4.08 -50.49
C MET A 290 -32.60 4.81 -51.44
N PHE A 291 -31.62 5.59 -50.94
CA PHE A 291 -30.68 6.34 -51.80
C PHE A 291 -29.41 5.56 -52.18
N CYS A 292 -29.28 4.29 -51.75
CA CYS A 292 -28.25 3.38 -52.26
C CYS A 292 -28.68 2.82 -53.63
N SER A 293 -28.83 3.71 -54.62
CA SER A 293 -29.17 3.35 -56.00
C SER A 293 -28.06 3.67 -57.00
N CYS A 294 -26.89 4.19 -56.58
CA CYS A 294 -25.79 4.48 -57.50
C CYS A 294 -24.41 4.29 -56.84
N PHE A 295 -23.82 3.10 -56.94
CA PHE A 295 -22.60 2.82 -57.72
C PHE A 295 -22.07 1.41 -57.39
N PRO A 296 -22.05 0.46 -58.35
CA PRO A 296 -21.23 -0.73 -58.25
C PRO A 296 -19.78 -0.32 -58.56
N CYS A 297 -18.86 -0.49 -57.59
CA CYS A 297 -17.44 -0.56 -57.91
C CYS A 297 -17.08 -2.05 -58.06
N VAL A 298 -17.35 -2.56 -59.26
CA VAL A 298 -16.66 -3.72 -59.85
C VAL A 298 -15.83 -3.15 -60.99
N ASP A 299 -14.54 -3.49 -60.97
CA ASP A 299 -13.41 -3.14 -61.83
C ASP A 299 -12.80 -1.73 -61.70
#